data_AF-A0A8J7VI15-F1
#
_entry.id   AF-A0A8J7VI15-F1
#
_cell.length_a   1.000
_cell.length_b   1.000
_cell.length_c   1.000
_cell.angle_alpha   90.00
_cell.angle_beta   90.00
_cell.angle_gamma   90.00
#
_symmetry.space_group_name_H-M   'P 1'
#
loop_
_entity.id
_entity.type
_entity.pdbx_description
1 polymer ?
#
loop_
_entity_poly.entity_id
_entity_poly.type
_entity_poly.pdbx_seq_one_letter_code
_entity_poly.pdbx_strand_id
1 'polypeptide(L)'
;MLLSNSLDTNLSLLYSHSPETVSRQKDRYLKLVELYEEIFSSTENAGLFSAPGRTELGGNHTDHQHGQVIAAAVNLDMIACCCPNESNIIRIKS
;
A
#
# COMPACT_ATOMS: atom_id res chain seq x y z
N MET A 1 9.19 3.74 12.87
CA MET A 1 8.95 4.41 11.57
C MET A 1 7.59 5.11 11.53
N LEU A 2 6.47 4.42 11.75
CA LEU A 2 5.13 5.04 11.72
C LEU A 2 4.81 5.94 12.92
N LEU A 3 5.28 5.58 14.13
CA LEU A 3 5.06 6.36 15.35
C LEU A 3 5.80 7.70 15.39
N SER A 4 6.80 7.90 14.53
CA SER A 4 7.60 9.14 14.48
C SER A 4 7.06 10.18 13.48
N ASN A 5 5.81 10.03 13.00
CA ASN A 5 5.18 10.88 11.98
C ASN A 5 5.98 11.03 10.67
N SER A 6 6.98 10.17 10.44
CA SER A 6 7.88 10.26 9.28
C SER A 6 7.18 9.97 7.94
N LEU A 7 5.99 9.36 7.99
CA LEU A 7 5.22 8.97 6.81
C LEU A 7 4.01 9.87 6.54
N ASP A 8 3.75 10.88 7.37
CA ASP A 8 2.56 11.76 7.26
C ASP A 8 2.47 12.41 5.89
N THR A 9 3.58 12.95 5.40
CA THR A 9 3.66 13.56 4.08
C THR A 9 3.28 12.55 2.99
N ASN A 10 3.81 11.34 3.04
CA ASN A 10 3.52 10.29 2.06
C ASN A 10 2.05 9.86 2.12
N LEU A 11 1.49 9.66 3.32
CA LEU A 11 0.08 9.32 3.51
C LEU A 11 -0.84 10.46 3.04
N SER A 12 -0.44 11.71 3.24
CA SER A 12 -1.20 12.86 2.77
C SER A 12 -1.26 12.96 1.25
N LEU A 13 -0.15 12.61 0.57
CA LEU A 13 -0.05 12.57 -0.89
C LEU A 13 -0.82 11.40 -1.50
N LEU A 14 -0.83 10.24 -0.82
CA LEU A 14 -1.51 9.03 -1.31
C LEU A 14 -3.04 9.08 -1.14
N TYR A 15 -3.54 9.67 -0.05
CA TYR A 15 -4.97 9.57 0.29
C TYR A 15 -5.68 10.92 0.32
N SER A 16 -5.24 11.85 1.17
CA SER A 16 -5.66 13.26 1.17
C SER A 16 -4.89 14.04 2.23
N HIS A 17 -4.84 15.36 2.09
CA HIS A 17 -4.27 16.27 3.11
C HIS A 17 -5.14 16.44 4.36
N SER A 18 -6.26 15.71 4.49
CA SER A 18 -7.09 15.76 5.71
C SER A 18 -6.36 15.08 6.87
N PRO A 19 -6.18 15.75 8.02
CA PRO A 19 -5.56 15.16 9.20
C PRO A 19 -6.26 13.88 9.67
N GLU A 20 -7.59 13.82 9.57
CA GLU A 20 -8.39 12.64 9.91
C GLU A 20 -8.06 11.45 9.00
N THR A 21 -7.90 11.70 7.70
CA THR A 21 -7.52 10.65 6.74
C THR A 21 -6.11 10.17 7.02
N VAL A 22 -5.16 11.09 7.25
CA VAL A 22 -3.78 10.71 7.58
C VAL A 22 -3.75 9.86 8.85
N SER A 23 -4.48 10.25 9.90
CA SER A 23 -4.58 9.48 11.15
C SER A 23 -5.15 8.09 10.90
N ARG A 24 -6.29 7.98 10.21
CA ARG A 24 -6.92 6.69 9.89
C ARG A 24 -5.97 5.77 9.11
N GLN A 25 -5.21 6.33 8.18
CA GLN A 25 -4.27 5.55 7.39
C GLN A 25 -3.07 5.12 8.22
N LYS A 26 -2.53 5.96 9.10
CA LYS A 26 -1.50 5.53 10.05
C LYS A 26 -1.93 4.32 10.86
N ASP A 27 -3.14 4.34 11.43
CA ASP A 27 -3.67 3.22 12.20
C ASP A 27 -3.74 1.94 11.36
N ARG A 28 -4.14 2.08 10.09
CA ARG A 28 -4.20 0.96 9.13
C ARG A 28 -2.80 0.35 8.87
N TYR A 29 -1.78 1.17 8.68
CA TYR A 29 -0.40 0.69 8.46
C TYR A 29 0.25 0.17 9.75
N LEU A 30 -0.05 0.76 10.90
CA LEU A 30 0.43 0.27 12.20
C LEU A 30 -0.08 -1.14 12.45
N LYS A 31 -1.39 -1.35 12.27
CA LYS A 31 -2.00 -2.68 12.38
C LYS A 31 -1.37 -3.70 11.43
N LEU A 32 -1.01 -3.30 10.21
CA LEU A 32 -0.32 -4.17 9.26
C LEU A 32 1.08 -4.57 9.76
N VAL A 33 1.85 -3.63 10.31
CA VAL A 33 3.17 -3.92 10.88
C VAL A 33 3.06 -4.83 12.09
N GLU A 34 2.10 -4.60 12.99
CA GLU A 34 1.85 -5.45 14.15
C GLU A 34 1.53 -6.89 13.73
N LEU A 35 0.63 -7.08 12.76
CA LEU A 35 0.32 -8.40 12.22
C LEU A 35 1.54 -9.05 11.56
N TYR A 36 2.34 -8.28 10.83
CA TYR A 36 3.56 -8.79 10.20
C TYR A 36 4.55 -9.29 11.24
N GLU A 37 4.77 -8.54 12.32
CA GLU A 37 5.65 -8.91 13.42
C GLU A 37 5.17 -10.17 14.15
N GLU A 38 3.86 -10.28 14.39
CA GLU A 38 3.25 -11.46 15.01
C GLU A 38 3.49 -12.74 14.18
N ILE A 39 3.37 -12.64 12.84
CA ILE A 39 3.42 -13.80 11.95
C ILE A 39 4.86 -14.17 11.54
N PHE A 40 5.73 -13.18 11.36
CA PHE A 40 7.05 -13.37 10.77
C PHE A 40 8.22 -13.11 11.73
N SER A 41 7.94 -12.58 12.94
CA SER A 41 8.91 -12.37 14.03
C SER A 41 10.13 -11.52 13.67
N SER A 42 10.04 -10.68 12.63
CA SER A 42 11.06 -9.69 12.28
C SER A 42 10.41 -8.52 11.56
N THR A 43 10.76 -7.30 11.94
CA THR A 43 10.43 -6.05 11.23
C THR A 43 11.69 -5.30 10.81
N GLU A 44 12.87 -5.89 11.03
CA GLU A 44 14.15 -5.28 10.66
C GLU A 44 14.21 -5.14 9.13
N ASN A 45 14.46 -3.93 8.66
CA ASN A 45 14.47 -3.56 7.23
C ASN A 45 13.13 -3.82 6.50
N ALA A 46 12.00 -3.88 7.21
CA ALA A 46 10.70 -4.01 6.58
C ALA A 46 10.30 -2.74 5.81
N GLY A 47 9.91 -2.94 4.55
CA GLY A 47 9.33 -1.91 3.68
C GLY A 47 7.80 -1.95 3.73
N LEU A 48 7.19 -0.76 3.60
CA LEU A 48 5.75 -0.58 3.46
C LEU A 48 5.41 -0.19 2.03
N PHE A 49 4.40 -0.84 1.46
CA PHE A 49 3.96 -0.66 0.08
C PHE A 49 2.46 -0.41 0.02
N SER A 50 2.03 0.36 -0.98
CA SER A 50 0.62 0.50 -1.38
C SER A 50 0.50 0.47 -2.89
N ALA A 51 -0.55 -0.19 -3.38
CA ALA A 51 -0.93 -0.19 -4.78
C ALA A 51 -2.44 0.09 -4.87
N PRO A 52 -2.86 1.23 -5.43
CA PRO A 52 -4.27 1.54 -5.59
C PRO A 52 -4.90 0.68 -6.68
N GLY A 53 -6.17 0.37 -6.52
CA GLY A 53 -7.00 -0.05 -7.64
C GLY A 53 -7.15 1.07 -8.66
N ARG A 54 -7.78 0.77 -9.79
CA ARG A 54 -8.14 1.75 -10.81
C ARG A 54 -9.60 1.65 -11.21
N THR A 55 -10.13 2.75 -11.70
CA THR A 55 -11.36 2.77 -12.50
C THR A 55 -11.04 3.19 -13.93
N GLU A 56 -11.79 2.66 -14.88
CA GLU A 56 -11.69 3.00 -16.29
C GLU A 56 -12.81 3.97 -16.67
N LEU A 57 -12.43 5.15 -17.14
CA LEU A 57 -13.36 6.20 -17.54
C LEU A 57 -13.76 6.06 -19.01
N GLY A 58 -12.88 5.51 -19.84
CA GLY A 58 -13.11 5.28 -21.26
C GLY A 58 -11.97 4.52 -21.93
N GLY A 59 -12.22 4.03 -23.14
CA GLY A 59 -11.28 3.15 -23.86
C GLY A 59 -11.48 1.66 -23.59
N ASN A 60 -12.68 1.26 -23.14
CA ASN A 60 -13.03 -0.13 -22.84
C ASN A 60 -12.65 -1.09 -23.97
N HIS A 61 -11.95 -2.18 -23.61
CA HIS A 61 -11.46 -3.24 -24.52
C HIS A 61 -10.50 -2.77 -25.63
N THR A 62 -9.99 -1.53 -25.57
CA THR A 62 -9.06 -1.03 -26.59
C THR A 62 -7.60 -1.37 -26.28
N ASP A 63 -7.25 -1.59 -25.02
CA ASP A 63 -5.90 -1.94 -24.56
C ASP A 63 -5.36 -3.21 -25.25
N HIS A 64 -6.21 -4.22 -25.40
CA HIS A 64 -5.88 -5.47 -26.11
C HIS A 64 -5.75 -5.30 -27.64
N GLN A 65 -6.10 -4.12 -28.16
CA GLN A 65 -6.03 -3.78 -29.59
C GLN A 65 -5.01 -2.65 -29.85
N HIS A 66 -4.06 -2.44 -28.94
CA HIS A 66 -3.08 -1.34 -28.98
C HIS A 66 -3.71 0.07 -28.97
N GLY A 67 -4.94 0.20 -28.47
CA GLY A 67 -5.60 1.47 -28.23
C GLY A 67 -5.12 2.17 -26.95
N GLN A 68 -5.83 3.23 -26.58
CA GLN A 68 -5.52 4.05 -25.40
C GLN A 68 -6.69 4.05 -24.42
N VAL A 69 -6.38 3.98 -23.14
CA VAL A 69 -7.34 3.95 -22.03
C VAL A 69 -7.21 5.23 -21.20
N ILE A 70 -8.34 5.75 -20.73
CA ILE A 70 -8.39 6.80 -19.71
C ILE A 70 -8.76 6.12 -18.40
N ALA A 71 -7.81 6.05 -17.47
CA ALA A 71 -8.03 5.44 -16.16
C ALA A 71 -7.56 6.38 -15.04
N ALA A 72 -8.17 6.21 -13.86
CA ALA A 72 -7.78 6.91 -12.65
C ALA A 72 -7.61 5.92 -11.50
N ALA A 73 -6.63 6.18 -10.63
CA ALA A 73 -6.51 5.45 -9.37
C ALA A 73 -7.73 5.74 -8.48
N VAL A 74 -8.18 4.74 -7.74
CA VAL A 74 -9.23 4.90 -6.71
C VAL A 74 -8.61 4.82 -5.33
N ASN A 75 -9.34 5.33 -4.32
CA ASN A 75 -8.87 5.34 -2.94
C ASN A 75 -8.78 3.94 -2.31
N LEU A 76 -9.41 2.93 -2.92
CA LEU A 76 -9.30 1.54 -2.50
C LEU A 76 -7.98 0.97 -3.01
N ASP A 77 -7.16 0.47 -2.09
CA ASP A 77 -5.82 -0.02 -2.37
C ASP A 77 -5.51 -1.33 -1.62
N MET A 78 -4.44 -2.00 -2.06
CA MET A 78 -3.79 -3.06 -1.30
C MET A 78 -2.53 -2.51 -0.65
N ILE A 79 -2.32 -2.83 0.63
CA ILE A 79 -1.11 -2.47 1.37
C ILE A 79 -0.32 -3.73 1.76
N ALA A 80 1.00 -3.61 1.82
CA ALA A 80 1.89 -4.72 2.19
C ALA A 80 3.03 -4.25 3.09
N CYS A 81 3.43 -5.13 4.01
CA CYS A 81 4.64 -5.02 4.80
C CYS A 81 5.52 -6.22 4.42
N CYS A 82 6.77 -5.98 4.02
CA CYS A 82 7.65 -7.02 3.51
C CYS A 82 9.10 -6.76 3.90
N CYS A 83 9.86 -7.80 4.25
CA CYS A 83 11.31 -7.76 4.36
C CYS A 83 11.95 -8.99 3.68
N PRO A 84 13.22 -8.89 3.24
CA PRO A 84 14.03 -10.07 2.92
C PRO A 84 14.11 -11.01 4.13
N ASN A 85 14.04 -12.32 3.90
CA ASN A 85 14.07 -13.33 4.96
C ASN A 85 15.32 -14.24 4.90
N GLU A 86 16.31 -13.87 4.09
CA GLU A 86 17.58 -14.60 3.89
C GLU A 86 17.41 -16.08 3.49
N SER A 87 16.24 -16.44 2.92
CA SER A 87 15.94 -17.78 2.43
C SER A 87 15.54 -17.75 0.96
N ASN A 88 15.55 -18.93 0.31
CA ASN A 88 15.04 -19.09 -1.05
C ASN A 88 13.52 -19.39 -1.09
N ILE A 89 12.78 -19.03 -0.04
CA ILE A 89 11.35 -19.31 0.11
C ILE A 89 10.58 -18.01 0.36
N ILE A 90 9.60 -17.76 -0.51
CA ILE A 90 8.64 -16.66 -0.32
C ILE A 90 7.54 -17.15 0.64
N ARG A 91 7.29 -16.40 1.70
CA ARG A 91 6.19 -16.64 2.65
C ARG A 91 5.19 -15.49 2.52
N ILE A 92 3.91 -15.81 2.35
CA ILE A 92 2.84 -14.82 2.14
C ILE A 92 1.72 -15.08 3.13
N LYS A 93 1.18 -14.00 3.70
CA LYS A 93 -0.06 -14.01 4.49
C LYS A 93 -0.95 -12.85 4.05
N SER A 94 -2.21 -13.18 3.73
CA SER A 94 -3.31 -12.25 3.42
C SER A 94 -4.44 -12.33 4.44
#